data_AF-A0A2J8UGB0-F1
#
_entry.id   AF-A0A2J8UGB0-F1
#
_cell.length_a   1.000
_cell.length_b   1.000
_cell.length_c   1.000
_cell.angle_alpha   90.00
_cell.angle_beta   90.00
_cell.angle_gamma   90.00
#
_symmetry.space_group_name_H-M   'P 1'
#
loop_
_entity.id
_entity.type
_entity.pdbx_description
1 polymer ?
#
loop_
_entity_poly.entity_id
_entity_poly.type
_entity_poly.pdbx_seq_one_letter_code
_entity_poly.pdbx_strand_id
1 'polypeptide(L)'
;MATRGGAGVAMAAWSILYARAVTTFLLLFLLRFLQAQTFSFPFQQPEKCDNNQYFDISALSCVPCGANQSQDARGTSCVCLPGFQMISNNGGPAIICKKCPENMKGVTEDGWNCISCPSGLTAEGKCHCPTGHILDSNSGKWLLTRRIFLVDAVSGRENDLGSQPRVIRVATQISLSVHL
;
A
#
# COMPACT_ATOMS: atom_id res chain seq x y z
N MET A 1 -17.64 79.22 -44.74
CA MET A 1 -18.65 78.50 -43.94
C MET A 1 -18.05 77.13 -43.63
N ALA A 2 -17.67 76.92 -42.37
CA ALA A 2 -16.76 75.85 -41.96
C ALA A 2 -17.45 74.49 -41.79
N THR A 3 -16.63 73.46 -41.93
CA THR A 3 -16.84 72.02 -42.01
C THR A 3 -17.72 71.41 -40.92
N ARG A 4 -18.77 70.68 -41.35
CA ARG A 4 -19.61 69.79 -40.54
C ARG A 4 -19.10 68.35 -40.71
N GLY A 5 -18.23 67.90 -39.82
CA GLY A 5 -17.73 66.53 -39.80
C GLY A 5 -16.84 66.29 -38.58
N GLY A 6 -17.40 65.75 -37.50
CA GLY A 6 -16.60 65.52 -36.28
C GLY A 6 -17.29 64.72 -35.17
N ALA A 7 -18.63 64.75 -35.07
CA ALA A 7 -19.31 64.10 -33.96
C ALA A 7 -19.42 62.56 -34.08
N GLY A 8 -19.59 62.01 -35.30
CA GLY A 8 -19.76 60.57 -35.51
C GLY A 8 -18.46 59.76 -35.36
N VAL A 9 -17.31 60.36 -35.65
CA VAL A 9 -16.00 59.70 -35.61
C VAL A 9 -15.48 59.56 -34.16
N ALA A 10 -15.77 60.54 -33.30
CA ALA A 10 -15.37 60.54 -31.90
C ALA A 10 -16.11 59.48 -31.06
N MET A 11 -17.41 59.28 -31.31
CA MET A 11 -18.22 58.28 -30.61
C MET A 11 -17.82 56.84 -30.99
N ALA A 12 -17.57 56.59 -32.28
CA ALA A 12 -17.07 55.29 -32.74
C ALA A 12 -15.67 54.97 -32.19
N ALA A 13 -14.78 55.97 -32.14
CA ALA A 13 -13.45 55.83 -31.56
C ALA A 13 -13.52 55.48 -30.05
N TRP A 14 -14.41 56.11 -29.30
CA TRP A 14 -14.59 55.79 -27.87
C TRP A 14 -15.12 54.38 -27.63
N SER A 15 -16.07 53.92 -28.46
CA SER A 15 -16.58 52.55 -28.39
C SER A 15 -15.51 51.50 -28.75
N ILE A 16 -14.66 51.77 -29.73
CA ILE A 16 -13.54 50.89 -30.11
C ILE A 16 -12.47 50.85 -29.01
N LEU A 17 -12.16 51.98 -28.38
CA LEU A 17 -11.22 52.06 -27.27
C LEU A 17 -11.74 51.33 -26.03
N TYR A 18 -13.03 51.45 -25.71
CA TYR A 18 -13.66 50.72 -24.61
C TYR A 18 -13.69 49.21 -24.86
N ALA A 19 -14.05 48.79 -26.07
CA ALA A 19 -14.02 47.37 -26.46
C ALA A 19 -12.60 46.79 -26.37
N ARG A 20 -11.57 47.53 -26.82
CA ARG A 20 -10.17 47.10 -26.68
C ARG A 20 -9.75 47.02 -25.21
N ALA A 21 -10.07 48.02 -24.39
CA ALA A 21 -9.79 48.00 -22.96
C ALA A 21 -10.43 46.79 -22.26
N VAL A 22 -11.69 46.49 -22.55
CA VAL A 22 -12.41 45.33 -22.01
C VAL A 22 -11.77 44.02 -22.47
N THR A 23 -11.44 43.87 -23.76
CA THR A 23 -10.76 42.65 -24.26
C THR A 23 -9.38 42.47 -23.65
N THR A 24 -8.59 43.54 -23.49
CA THR A 24 -7.28 43.47 -22.83
C THR A 24 -7.40 43.11 -21.36
N PHE A 25 -8.40 43.65 -20.66
CA PHE A 25 -8.66 43.32 -19.26
C PHE A 25 -9.10 41.86 -19.11
N LEU A 26 -9.98 41.38 -20.00
CA LEU A 26 -10.43 39.99 -20.02
C LEU A 26 -9.28 39.01 -20.30
N LEU A 27 -8.40 39.33 -21.25
CA LEU A 27 -7.20 38.53 -21.57
C LEU A 27 -6.21 38.49 -20.40
N LEU A 28 -5.98 39.63 -19.73
CA LEU A 28 -5.13 39.71 -18.55
C LEU A 28 -5.72 38.94 -17.37
N PHE A 29 -7.05 38.96 -17.22
CA PHE A 29 -7.75 38.19 -16.20
C PHE A 29 -7.63 36.69 -16.49
N LEU A 30 -7.88 36.23 -17.73
CA LEU A 30 -7.73 34.84 -18.15
C LEU A 30 -6.30 34.30 -17.95
N LEU A 31 -5.26 35.11 -18.22
CA LEU A 31 -3.86 34.73 -17.96
C LEU A 31 -3.59 34.42 -16.48
N ARG A 32 -4.31 35.06 -15.54
CA ARG A 32 -4.18 34.80 -14.10
C ARG A 32 -4.80 33.47 -13.68
N PHE A 33 -5.80 32.97 -14.42
CA PHE A 33 -6.45 31.67 -14.15
C PHE A 33 -5.71 30.48 -14.74
N LEU A 34 -4.76 30.71 -15.65
CA LEU A 34 -3.91 29.68 -16.26
C LEU A 34 -2.71 29.26 -15.38
N GLN A 35 -2.70 29.60 -14.08
CA GLN A 35 -1.64 29.14 -13.18
C GLN A 35 -1.78 27.63 -12.92
N ALA A 36 -1.10 26.83 -13.74
CA ALA A 36 -0.86 25.42 -13.46
C ALA A 36 0.22 25.29 -12.37
N GLN A 37 -0.15 24.77 -11.21
CA GLN A 37 0.85 24.40 -10.21
C GLN A 37 1.52 23.10 -10.64
N THR A 38 2.83 23.16 -10.88
CA THR A 38 3.63 21.97 -11.18
C THR A 38 4.16 21.42 -9.86
N PHE A 39 3.62 20.30 -9.42
CA PHE A 39 4.16 19.55 -8.28
C PHE A 39 5.07 18.45 -8.81
N SER A 40 6.35 18.51 -8.46
CA SER A 40 7.30 17.42 -8.71
C SER A 40 7.51 16.66 -7.40
N PHE A 41 7.09 15.39 -7.36
CA PHE A 41 7.43 14.50 -6.26
C PHE A 41 8.82 13.90 -6.50
N PRO A 42 9.76 14.00 -5.54
CA PRO A 42 11.04 13.32 -5.68
C PRO A 42 10.78 11.81 -5.73
N PHE A 43 11.21 11.16 -6.81
CA PHE A 43 11.10 9.72 -6.95
C PHE A 43 12.06 9.02 -5.97
N GLN A 44 11.52 8.58 -4.83
CA GLN A 44 12.19 7.68 -3.90
C GLN A 44 11.88 6.24 -4.31
N GLN A 45 12.94 5.43 -4.40
CA GLN A 45 12.84 4.00 -4.65
C GLN A 45 13.06 3.26 -3.31
N PRO A 46 12.56 2.03 -3.16
CA PRO A 46 12.73 1.24 -1.94
C PRO A 46 14.19 1.14 -1.48
N GLU A 47 15.13 1.10 -2.41
CA GLU A 47 16.58 0.97 -2.13
C GLU A 47 17.19 2.24 -1.51
N LYS A 48 16.45 3.36 -1.49
CA LYS A 48 16.90 4.61 -0.85
C LYS A 48 16.49 4.71 0.63
N CYS A 49 15.65 3.81 1.12
CA CYS A 49 15.25 3.78 2.53
C CYS A 49 16.32 3.09 3.38
N ASP A 50 16.52 3.57 4.61
CA ASP A 50 17.45 2.96 5.56
C ASP A 50 16.98 1.57 6.01
N ASN A 51 17.87 0.74 6.56
CA ASN A 51 17.59 -0.66 6.95
C ASN A 51 16.47 -0.81 8.02
N ASN A 52 16.12 0.27 8.71
CA ASN A 52 15.04 0.31 9.71
C ASN A 52 13.80 1.07 9.22
N GLN A 53 13.71 1.33 7.92
CA GLN A 53 12.58 2.01 7.27
C GLN A 53 12.01 1.12 6.18
N TYR A 54 10.73 1.27 5.86
CA TYR A 54 10.14 0.67 4.66
C TYR A 54 9.60 1.77 3.76
N PHE A 55 9.50 1.47 2.47
CA PHE A 55 8.91 2.39 1.50
C PHE A 55 7.39 2.23 1.49
N ASP A 56 6.68 3.25 1.98
CA ASP A 56 5.23 3.29 1.94
C ASP A 56 4.77 3.81 0.57
N ILE A 57 4.27 2.90 -0.26
CA ILE A 57 3.79 3.21 -1.61
C ILE A 57 2.56 4.13 -1.61
N SER A 58 1.80 4.18 -0.52
CA SER A 58 0.60 5.04 -0.41
C SER A 58 1.00 6.48 -0.12
N ALA A 59 2.09 6.67 0.64
CA ALA A 59 2.62 7.98 1.00
C ALA A 59 3.82 8.41 0.12
N LEU A 60 4.31 7.53 -0.76
CA LEU A 60 5.52 7.71 -1.57
C LEU A 60 6.74 8.17 -0.76
N SER A 61 6.93 7.62 0.45
CA SER A 61 7.98 8.05 1.38
C SER A 61 8.50 6.90 2.25
N CYS A 62 9.71 7.06 2.82
CA CYS A 62 10.28 6.11 3.77
C CYS A 62 9.70 6.33 5.17
N VAL A 63 9.14 5.27 5.76
CA VAL A 63 8.51 5.28 7.08
C VAL A 63 9.30 4.36 8.02
N PRO A 64 9.64 4.78 9.25
CA PRO A 64 10.37 3.92 10.18
C PRO A 64 9.52 2.73 10.64
N CYS A 65 10.18 1.57 10.77
CA CYS A 65 9.58 0.41 11.42
C CYS A 65 9.41 0.64 12.93
N GLY A 66 8.42 -0.02 13.50
CA GLY A 66 8.08 0.08 14.93
C GLY A 66 9.04 -0.69 15.83
N ALA A 67 8.71 -0.75 17.13
CA ALA A 67 9.53 -1.45 18.11
C ALA A 67 9.58 -2.97 17.85
N ASN A 68 10.78 -3.54 17.92
CA ASN A 68 11.05 -4.96 17.66
C ASN A 68 10.71 -5.41 16.22
N GLN A 69 10.87 -4.51 15.26
CA GLN A 69 10.65 -4.75 13.84
C GLN A 69 11.92 -4.44 13.04
N SER A 70 12.00 -5.01 11.84
CA SER A 70 12.99 -4.65 10.82
C SER A 70 12.34 -4.63 9.44
N GLN A 71 13.01 -4.00 8.49
CA GLN A 71 12.61 -4.02 7.09
C GLN A 71 12.62 -5.45 6.51
N ASP A 72 11.67 -5.76 5.61
CA ASP A 72 11.68 -7.01 4.85
C ASP A 72 12.74 -7.00 3.73
N ALA A 73 13.04 -8.16 3.16
CA ALA A 73 14.05 -8.29 2.11
C ALA A 73 13.78 -7.43 0.86
N ARG A 74 12.53 -6.99 0.63
CA ARG A 74 12.13 -6.13 -0.50
C ARG A 74 12.08 -4.64 -0.15
N GLY A 75 12.23 -4.27 1.11
CA GLY A 75 12.17 -2.88 1.54
C GLY A 75 10.80 -2.22 1.51
N THR A 76 9.73 -3.00 1.44
CA THR A 76 8.35 -2.51 1.24
C THR A 76 7.44 -2.77 2.43
N SER A 77 7.92 -3.48 3.44
CA SER A 77 7.16 -3.77 4.65
C SER A 77 8.08 -3.94 5.86
N CYS A 78 7.49 -3.86 7.05
CA CYS A 78 8.15 -4.21 8.30
C CYS A 78 7.77 -5.64 8.69
N VAL A 79 8.70 -6.36 9.29
CA VAL A 79 8.53 -7.70 9.85
C VAL A 79 9.06 -7.74 11.28
N CYS A 80 8.61 -8.68 12.09
CA CYS A 80 9.12 -8.83 13.44
C CYS A 80 10.58 -9.33 13.41
N LEU A 81 11.38 -8.86 14.38
CA LEU A 81 12.74 -9.36 14.57
C LEU A 81 12.76 -10.86 14.90
N PRO A 82 13.87 -11.57 14.62
CA PRO A 82 14.04 -12.97 15.01
C PRO A 82 13.71 -13.21 16.49
N GLY A 83 12.90 -14.24 16.77
CA GLY A 83 12.45 -14.58 18.12
C GLY A 83 11.26 -13.74 18.64
N PHE A 84 10.64 -12.92 17.79
CA PHE A 84 9.39 -12.22 18.10
C PHE A 84 8.26 -12.73 17.20
N GLN A 85 7.12 -13.04 17.81
CA GLN A 85 5.90 -13.36 17.07
C GLN A 85 5.05 -12.11 16.85
N MET A 86 4.29 -12.10 15.77
CA MET A 86 3.28 -11.12 15.48
C MET A 86 2.04 -11.38 16.33
N ILE A 87 1.54 -10.35 17.01
CA ILE A 87 0.28 -10.43 17.78
C ILE A 87 -0.86 -9.64 17.13
N SER A 88 -0.54 -8.76 16.19
CA SER A 88 -1.51 -7.98 15.44
C SER A 88 -0.88 -7.50 14.14
N ASN A 89 -1.66 -7.53 13.06
CA ASN A 89 -1.29 -6.98 11.75
C ASN A 89 -2.34 -5.97 11.30
N ASN A 90 -2.12 -4.70 11.62
CA ASN A 90 -2.96 -3.59 11.16
C ASN A 90 -2.40 -2.94 9.87
N GLY A 91 -1.41 -3.56 9.22
CA GLY A 91 -0.68 -3.00 8.09
C GLY A 91 0.35 -1.93 8.48
N GLY A 92 1.30 -1.67 7.58
CA GLY A 92 2.35 -0.65 7.76
C GLY A 92 3.20 -0.86 9.03
N PRO A 93 3.60 0.21 9.74
CA PRO A 93 4.41 0.13 10.95
C PRO A 93 3.59 -0.28 12.19
N ALA A 94 2.26 -0.42 12.04
CA ALA A 94 1.33 -0.73 13.12
C ALA A 94 1.22 -2.25 13.40
N ILE A 95 2.11 -3.07 12.83
CA ILE A 95 2.30 -4.44 13.29
C ILE A 95 2.80 -4.44 14.73
N ILE A 96 2.36 -5.41 15.53
CA ILE A 96 2.78 -5.50 16.94
C ILE A 96 3.53 -6.83 17.14
N CYS A 97 4.74 -6.74 17.68
CA CYS A 97 5.63 -7.88 17.89
C CYS A 97 5.85 -8.14 19.37
N LYS A 98 5.80 -9.42 19.77
CA LYS A 98 6.01 -9.87 21.15
C LYS A 98 7.12 -10.91 21.20
N LYS A 99 8.05 -10.77 22.14
CA LYS A 99 9.15 -11.72 22.33
C LYS A 99 8.59 -13.10 22.67
N CYS A 100 9.13 -14.12 22.02
CA CYS A 100 8.79 -15.49 22.32
C CYS A 100 9.35 -15.95 23.68
N PRO A 101 8.69 -16.90 24.35
CA PRO A 101 9.20 -17.52 25.58
C PRO A 101 10.57 -18.19 25.37
N GLU A 102 11.40 -18.25 26.42
CA GLU A 102 12.75 -18.82 26.34
C GLU A 102 12.79 -20.31 25.93
N ASN A 103 11.70 -21.06 26.19
CA ASN A 103 11.54 -22.47 25.79
C ASN A 103 11.04 -22.66 24.34
N MET A 104 10.63 -21.57 23.69
CA MET A 104 10.07 -21.56 22.33
C MET A 104 10.74 -20.44 21.55
N LYS A 105 12.00 -20.64 21.15
CA LYS A 105 12.78 -19.59 20.50
C LYS A 105 12.46 -19.43 19.00
N GLY A 106 11.80 -20.40 18.39
CA GLY A 106 11.42 -20.34 16.99
C GLY A 106 10.10 -19.62 16.76
N VAL A 107 9.94 -19.09 15.56
CA VAL A 107 8.69 -18.51 15.07
C VAL A 107 8.27 -19.29 13.81
N THR A 108 6.98 -19.49 13.63
CA THR A 108 6.43 -20.10 12.41
C THR A 108 6.75 -19.26 11.16
N GLU A 109 6.74 -19.89 9.98
CA GLU A 109 7.04 -19.20 8.71
C GLU A 109 6.08 -18.04 8.40
N ASP A 110 4.85 -18.09 8.90
CA ASP A 110 3.87 -17.00 8.80
C ASP A 110 4.08 -15.87 9.83
N GLY A 111 4.99 -16.06 10.80
CA GLY A 111 5.35 -15.07 11.80
C GLY A 111 4.42 -14.98 13.02
N TRP A 112 3.38 -15.81 13.11
CA TRP A 112 2.30 -15.61 14.10
C TRP A 112 2.47 -16.38 15.41
N ASN A 113 3.17 -17.51 15.41
CA ASN A 113 3.23 -18.40 16.57
C ASN A 113 4.67 -18.71 16.97
N CYS A 114 4.95 -18.67 18.27
CA CYS A 114 6.17 -19.22 18.83
C CYS A 114 6.13 -20.75 18.87
N ILE A 115 7.21 -21.40 18.46
CA ILE A 115 7.34 -22.86 18.39
C ILE A 115 8.67 -23.33 18.99
N SER A 116 8.69 -24.59 19.43
CA SER A 116 9.92 -25.28 19.85
C SER A 116 10.59 -25.94 18.63
N CYS A 117 11.84 -25.59 18.35
CA CYS A 117 12.62 -26.22 17.28
C CYS A 117 13.45 -27.39 17.84
N PRO A 118 13.25 -28.64 17.38
CA PRO A 118 13.97 -29.80 17.90
C PRO A 118 15.47 -29.80 17.55
N SER A 119 15.84 -29.31 16.37
CA SER A 119 17.25 -29.23 15.93
C SER A 119 17.88 -27.85 16.17
N GLY A 120 17.25 -27.01 16.99
CA GLY A 120 17.69 -25.62 17.19
C GLY A 120 17.29 -24.67 16.06
N LEU A 121 17.92 -23.50 16.04
CA LEU A 121 17.62 -22.37 15.16
C LEU A 121 18.79 -22.09 14.21
N THR A 122 18.49 -21.57 13.02
CA THR A 122 19.48 -20.96 12.12
C THR A 122 19.87 -19.56 12.63
N ALA A 123 20.91 -18.96 12.04
CA ALA A 123 21.36 -17.62 12.40
C ALA A 123 20.27 -16.55 12.14
N GLU A 124 19.35 -16.81 11.22
CA GLU A 124 18.21 -15.96 10.88
C GLU A 124 17.01 -16.17 11.82
N GLY A 125 17.11 -17.09 12.78
CA GLY A 125 16.04 -17.40 13.74
C GLY A 125 14.94 -18.32 13.21
N LYS A 126 15.21 -19.09 12.14
CA LYS A 126 14.30 -20.13 11.63
C LYS A 126 14.63 -21.48 12.24
N CYS A 127 13.66 -22.40 12.33
CA CYS A 127 13.97 -23.76 12.80
C CYS A 127 14.86 -24.50 11.79
N HIS A 128 15.88 -25.20 12.28
CA HIS A 128 16.69 -26.08 11.44
C HIS A 128 15.95 -27.40 11.18
N CYS A 129 15.61 -27.67 9.92
CA CYS A 129 14.95 -28.91 9.48
C CYS A 129 15.90 -29.70 8.56
N PRO A 130 16.22 -30.96 8.87
CA PRO A 130 16.95 -31.83 7.93
C PRO A 130 16.17 -32.02 6.64
N THR A 131 16.88 -32.31 5.54
CA THR A 131 16.26 -32.58 4.23
C THR A 131 15.24 -33.71 4.35
N GLY A 132 14.02 -33.49 3.85
CA GLY A 132 12.91 -34.46 3.90
C GLY A 132 12.03 -34.37 5.15
N HIS A 133 12.33 -33.48 6.10
CA HIS A 133 11.50 -33.26 7.28
C HIS A 133 10.71 -31.95 7.17
N ILE A 134 9.45 -32.00 7.60
CA ILE A 134 8.57 -30.84 7.74
C ILE A 134 8.23 -30.69 9.22
N LEU A 135 8.51 -29.51 9.77
CA LEU A 135 8.05 -29.15 11.10
C LEU A 135 6.75 -28.39 10.98
N ASP A 136 5.81 -28.77 11.83
CA ASP A 136 4.54 -28.09 11.95
C ASP A 136 4.22 -27.81 13.42
N SER A 137 3.60 -26.66 13.64
CA SER A 137 3.17 -26.15 14.94
C SER A 137 2.07 -26.98 15.59
N ASN A 138 1.31 -27.77 14.83
CA ASN A 138 0.17 -28.53 15.34
C ASN A 138 -0.15 -29.78 14.50
N SER A 139 0.66 -30.82 14.68
CA SER A 139 0.51 -32.11 13.99
C SER A 139 -0.83 -32.82 14.23
N GLY A 140 -1.67 -32.33 15.16
CA GLY A 140 -3.00 -32.86 15.48
C GLY A 140 -4.18 -32.10 14.87
N LYS A 141 -3.96 -30.94 14.23
CA LYS A 141 -5.05 -30.12 13.63
C LYS A 141 -5.27 -30.36 12.14
N TRP A 142 -4.41 -31.14 11.48
CA TRP A 142 -4.53 -31.40 10.05
C TRP A 142 -5.61 -32.44 9.78
N LEU A 143 -6.82 -31.96 9.54
CA LEU A 143 -7.76 -32.70 8.72
C LEU A 143 -7.27 -32.57 7.27
N LEU A 144 -6.82 -33.69 6.70
CA LEU A 144 -6.58 -33.82 5.26
C LEU A 144 -7.88 -33.49 4.52
N THR A 145 -8.07 -32.22 4.22
CA THR A 145 -9.30 -31.74 3.63
C THR A 145 -9.19 -31.99 2.14
N ARG A 146 -9.82 -33.08 1.66
CA ARG A 146 -9.90 -33.45 0.23
C ARG A 146 -10.70 -32.44 -0.62
N ARG A 147 -11.08 -31.28 -0.07
CA ARG A 147 -11.89 -30.27 -0.73
C ARG A 147 -11.18 -28.93 -0.63
N ILE A 148 -10.61 -28.51 -1.74
CA ILE A 148 -10.04 -27.18 -1.92
C ILE A 148 -11.10 -26.36 -2.66
N PHE A 149 -11.54 -25.25 -2.06
CA PHE A 149 -12.42 -24.29 -2.71
C PHE A 149 -11.59 -23.05 -3.06
N LEU A 150 -11.39 -22.80 -4.36
CA LEU A 150 -10.87 -21.52 -4.81
C LEU A 150 -12.04 -20.55 -4.96
N VAL A 151 -11.99 -19.47 -4.19
CA VAL A 151 -12.95 -18.36 -4.25
C VAL A 151 -12.29 -17.24 -5.03
N ASP A 152 -12.82 -16.95 -6.21
CA ASP A 152 -12.29 -15.94 -7.15
C ASP A 152 -12.68 -14.52 -6.70
N ALA A 153 -13.83 -14.37 -6.02
CA ALA A 153 -14.22 -13.12 -5.38
C ALA A 153 -15.22 -13.39 -4.26
N VAL A 154 -14.99 -12.76 -3.10
CA VAL A 154 -16.02 -12.58 -2.06
C VAL A 154 -16.62 -11.19 -2.28
N SER A 155 -17.89 -11.12 -2.67
CA SER A 155 -18.57 -9.84 -2.90
C SER A 155 -19.80 -9.71 -2.02
N GLY A 156 -19.88 -8.63 -1.26
CA GLY A 156 -21.01 -8.34 -0.37
C GLY A 156 -20.50 -7.64 0.88
N ARG A 157 -20.99 -6.42 1.13
CA ARG A 157 -20.71 -5.71 2.38
C ARG A 157 -21.67 -6.24 3.44
N GLU A 158 -21.12 -6.75 4.52
CA GLU A 158 -21.86 -7.25 5.67
C GLU A 158 -21.49 -6.39 6.88
N ASN A 159 -22.47 -6.03 7.71
CA ASN A 159 -22.24 -5.06 8.79
C ASN A 159 -21.65 -5.71 10.04
N ASP A 160 -21.65 -7.04 10.10
CA ASP A 160 -21.29 -7.81 11.28
C ASP A 160 -20.43 -9.02 10.89
N LEU A 161 -19.45 -9.36 11.73
CA LEU A 161 -18.55 -10.52 11.51
C LEU A 161 -19.24 -11.89 11.74
N GLY A 162 -20.47 -11.88 12.28
CA GLY A 162 -21.25 -13.10 12.53
C GLY A 162 -22.20 -13.48 11.40
N SER A 163 -22.41 -12.61 10.41
CA SER A 163 -23.33 -12.87 9.30
C SER A 163 -22.65 -13.60 8.14
N GLN A 164 -23.42 -14.46 7.48
CA GLN A 164 -22.93 -15.22 6.34
C GLN A 164 -22.80 -14.32 5.10
N PRO A 165 -21.77 -14.51 4.26
CA PRO A 165 -21.61 -13.75 3.02
C PRO A 165 -22.81 -13.98 2.09
N ARG A 166 -23.36 -12.89 1.55
CA ARG A 166 -24.56 -12.91 0.69
C ARG A 166 -24.32 -13.52 -0.70
N VAL A 167 -23.09 -13.42 -1.23
CA VAL A 167 -22.73 -13.97 -2.54
C VAL A 167 -21.31 -14.54 -2.47
N ILE A 168 -21.17 -15.79 -2.88
CA ILE A 168 -19.88 -16.46 -3.05
C ILE A 168 -19.79 -16.89 -4.52
N ARG A 169 -18.72 -16.51 -5.22
CA ARG A 169 -18.40 -17.07 -6.54
C ARG A 169 -17.35 -18.16 -6.36
N VAL A 170 -17.67 -19.36 -6.85
CA VAL A 170 -16.81 -20.54 -6.77
C VAL A 170 -16.41 -20.95 -8.18
N ALA A 171 -15.13 -21.29 -8.38
CA ALA A 171 -14.66 -21.84 -9.64
C ALA A 171 -15.27 -23.23 -9.89
N THR A 172 -15.85 -23.45 -11.08
CA THR A 172 -16.42 -24.75 -11.47
C THR A 172 -15.36 -25.75 -11.91
N GLN A 173 -14.21 -25.27 -12.40
CA GLN A 173 -13.08 -26.09 -12.84
C GLN A 173 -11.78 -25.41 -12.42
N ILE A 174 -10.88 -26.18 -11.81
CA ILE A 174 -9.56 -25.72 -11.35
C ILE A 174 -8.51 -26.64 -11.95
N SER A 175 -7.50 -26.06 -12.59
CA SER A 175 -6.30 -26.78 -13.04
C SER A 175 -5.11 -26.31 -12.19
N LEU A 176 -4.44 -27.26 -11.54
CA LEU A 176 -3.25 -27.01 -10.70
C LEU A 176 -2.06 -27.70 -11.35
N SER A 177 -0.99 -26.95 -11.61
CA SER A 177 0.30 -27.50 -12.02
C SER A 177 1.31 -27.21 -10.92
N VAL A 178 1.97 -28.25 -10.41
CA VAL A 178 3.07 -28.13 -9.45
C VAL A 178 4.34 -28.55 -10.17
N HIS A 179 5.25 -27.61 -10.33
CA HIS A 179 6.59 -27.90 -10.83
C HIS A 179 7.53 -27.99 -9.63
N LEU A 180 8.30 -29.08 -9.58
CA LEU A 180 9.31 -29.36 -8.57
C LEU A 180 10.68 -28.88 -9.05
#